data_AF-A0A8D0BL42-F1
#
_entry.id   AF-A0A8D0BL42-F1
#
_cell.length_a   1.000
_cell.length_b   1.000
_cell.length_c   1.000
_cell.angle_alpha   90.00
_cell.angle_beta   90.00
_cell.angle_gamma   90.00
#
_symmetry.space_group_name_H-M   'P 1'
#
loop_
_entity.id
_entity.type
_entity.pdbx_description
1 polymer ?
#
loop_
_entity_poly.entity_id
_entity_poly.type
_entity_poly.pdbx_seq_one_letter_code
_entity_poly.pdbx_strand_id
1 'polypeptide(L)'
;MQLLVKDFPQPCIYVTSYIPRILCKNTDWNKIKAALITVSSVLVAFRFRFTEAGSFRCCYTDLIFEVRGAVTITYQFDSWEKHRSTMDIQNLMIAGPLLDIQADPMEAVAAVHFPHFLCLTGEEKSHLYIAHFLDEGMSLEKPDHVGPFHAALKDPTFSLFGIILQTLGLKQNIMVHAVVLLYQVLEIPVPKFHLYLLPREPNITMVKINL
;
A
#
# COMPACT_ATOMS: atom_id res chain seq x y z
N MET A 1 -14.63 20.37 4.72
CA MET A 1 -15.61 20.00 3.68
C MET A 1 -15.94 18.52 3.87
N GLN A 2 -17.13 18.24 4.39
CA GLN A 2 -17.59 16.90 4.76
C GLN A 2 -18.22 16.28 3.51
N LEU A 3 -17.63 15.22 2.96
CA LEU A 3 -18.21 14.53 1.81
C LEU A 3 -18.74 13.16 2.26
N LEU A 4 -20.05 13.13 2.48
CA LEU A 4 -20.88 11.94 2.44
C LEU A 4 -20.93 11.45 0.99
N VAL A 5 -20.51 10.20 0.74
CA VAL A 5 -20.69 9.54 -0.55
C VAL A 5 -21.71 8.42 -0.35
N LYS A 6 -22.96 8.71 -0.75
CA LYS A 6 -24.00 7.70 -0.99
C LYS A 6 -24.27 7.61 -2.49
N ASP A 7 -24.59 6.39 -2.90
CA ASP A 7 -25.16 5.96 -4.17
C ASP A 7 -24.18 5.78 -5.35
N PHE A 8 -23.77 4.52 -5.55
CA PHE A 8 -23.21 4.02 -6.81
C PHE A 8 -24.28 3.20 -7.55
N PRO A 9 -24.66 3.56 -8.78
CA PRO A 9 -25.36 2.64 -9.66
C PRO A 9 -24.33 1.69 -10.29
N GLN A 10 -24.43 0.39 -9.97
CA GLN A 10 -23.81 -0.67 -10.77
C GLN A 10 -24.50 -0.78 -12.14
N PRO A 11 -23.77 -1.11 -13.22
CA PRO A 11 -23.19 -2.44 -13.38
C PRO A 11 -21.71 -2.48 -13.83
N CYS A 12 -20.99 -3.45 -13.28
CA CYS A 12 -19.87 -4.15 -13.90
C CYS A 12 -18.73 -3.29 -14.46
N ILE A 13 -17.83 -2.83 -13.59
CA ILE A 13 -16.44 -2.58 -13.98
C ILE A 13 -15.58 -3.66 -13.33
N TYR A 14 -15.12 -4.60 -14.15
CA TYR A 14 -13.97 -5.43 -13.82
C TYR A 14 -12.79 -4.47 -13.65
N VAL A 15 -12.41 -4.15 -12.41
CA VAL A 15 -11.11 -3.54 -12.15
C VAL A 15 -10.07 -4.65 -12.37
N THR A 16 -9.64 -4.82 -13.62
CA THR A 16 -8.46 -5.63 -13.91
C THR A 16 -7.29 -4.92 -13.25
N SER A 17 -6.84 -5.42 -12.10
CA SER A 17 -5.54 -5.21 -11.47
C SER A 17 -4.72 -4.07 -12.11
N TYR A 18 -4.84 -2.85 -11.59
CA TYR A 18 -4.05 -1.75 -12.11
C TYR A 18 -2.60 -1.93 -11.65
N ILE A 19 -1.82 -2.62 -12.47
CA ILE A 19 -0.36 -2.69 -12.39
C ILE A 19 0.15 -1.36 -12.95
N PRO A 20 0.78 -0.47 -12.17
CA PRO A 20 1.46 0.66 -12.74
C PRO A 20 2.67 0.11 -13.51
N ARG A 21 2.50 -0.11 -14.83
CA ARG A 21 3.58 -0.50 -15.75
C ARG A 21 4.72 0.53 -15.82
N ILE A 22 4.61 1.67 -15.13
CA ILE A 22 5.44 2.86 -15.34
C ILE A 22 6.61 2.98 -14.36
N LEU A 23 6.68 2.22 -13.25
CA LEU A 23 7.81 2.31 -12.29
C LEU A 23 8.79 1.12 -12.31
N CYS A 24 8.64 0.20 -13.27
CA CYS A 24 9.58 -0.90 -13.48
C CYS A 24 10.78 -0.51 -14.37
N LYS A 25 11.36 0.69 -14.23
CA LYS A 25 12.63 1.05 -14.90
C LYS A 25 13.62 1.65 -13.89
N ASN A 26 14.82 1.08 -13.84
CA ASN A 26 15.97 1.44 -12.98
C ASN A 26 15.83 1.32 -11.45
N THR A 27 16.15 0.15 -10.92
CA THR A 27 16.50 -0.07 -9.51
C THR A 27 17.49 -1.24 -9.41
N ASP A 28 18.34 -1.28 -8.38
CA ASP A 28 19.26 -2.40 -8.10
C ASP A 28 18.53 -3.71 -7.71
N TRP A 29 17.21 -3.65 -7.52
CA TRP A 29 16.38 -4.79 -7.14
C TRP A 29 15.99 -5.69 -8.32
N ASN A 30 16.10 -7.00 -8.10
CA ASN A 30 15.63 -8.02 -9.03
C ASN A 30 14.11 -7.95 -9.15
N LYS A 31 13.60 -7.82 -10.38
CA LYS A 31 12.15 -7.71 -10.62
C LYS A 31 11.54 -9.08 -10.75
N ILE A 32 10.49 -9.32 -9.97
CA ILE A 32 9.79 -10.59 -9.99
C ILE A 32 8.28 -10.39 -10.06
N LYS A 33 7.61 -11.40 -10.63
CA LYS A 33 6.15 -11.50 -10.60
C LYS A 33 5.78 -12.52 -9.54
N ALA A 34 4.86 -12.14 -8.65
CA ALA A 34 4.30 -13.08 -7.71
C ALA A 34 3.46 -14.13 -8.45
N ALA A 35 3.47 -15.37 -7.96
CA ALA A 35 2.43 -16.32 -8.31
C ALA A 35 1.14 -15.89 -7.62
N LEU A 36 0.07 -15.75 -8.39
CA LEU A 36 -1.25 -15.46 -7.86
C LEU A 36 -1.84 -16.76 -7.29
N ILE A 37 -2.13 -16.78 -5.98
CA ILE A 37 -2.64 -17.98 -5.31
C ILE A 37 -4.15 -18.08 -5.50
N THR A 38 -4.84 -16.99 -5.16
CA THR A 38 -6.30 -16.92 -5.16
C THR A 38 -6.73 -15.55 -5.62
N VAL A 39 -7.75 -15.52 -6.49
CA VAL A 39 -8.51 -14.31 -6.83
C VAL A 39 -9.98 -14.64 -6.62
N SER A 40 -10.57 -14.05 -5.59
CA SER A 40 -12.02 -13.97 -5.48
C SER A 40 -12.44 -12.50 -5.47
N SER A 41 -13.74 -12.22 -5.47
CA SER A 41 -14.26 -10.87 -5.25
C SER A 41 -13.88 -10.26 -3.90
N VAL A 42 -13.33 -11.07 -2.97
CA VAL A 42 -13.08 -10.71 -1.57
C VAL A 42 -11.59 -10.84 -1.18
N LEU A 43 -10.83 -11.71 -1.85
CA LEU A 43 -9.44 -12.01 -1.48
C LEU A 43 -8.52 -12.08 -2.70
N VAL A 44 -7.40 -11.35 -2.63
CA VAL A 44 -6.30 -11.45 -3.59
C VAL A 44 -5.03 -11.78 -2.82
N ALA A 45 -4.51 -12.98 -3.02
CA ALA A 45 -3.33 -13.49 -2.33
C ALA A 45 -2.19 -13.82 -3.30
N PHE A 46 -0.97 -13.47 -2.92
CA PHE A 46 0.24 -13.58 -3.70
C PHE A 46 1.25 -14.51 -3.02
N ARG A 47 2.02 -15.27 -3.80
CA ARG A 47 3.12 -16.12 -3.32
C ARG A 47 4.41 -15.83 -4.07
N PHE A 48 5.49 -15.78 -3.32
CA PHE A 48 6.85 -15.86 -3.81
C PHE A 48 7.53 -17.11 -3.26
N ARG A 49 8.38 -17.72 -4.08
CA ARG A 49 9.31 -18.78 -3.66
C ARG A 49 10.70 -18.36 -4.09
N PHE A 50 11.53 -18.06 -3.10
CA PHE A 50 12.92 -17.73 -3.29
C PHE A 50 13.77 -18.96 -2.99
N THR A 51 14.80 -19.18 -3.79
CA THR A 51 15.75 -20.28 -3.61
C THR A 51 17.12 -19.81 -3.15
N GLU A 52 17.40 -18.51 -3.26
CA GLU A 52 18.68 -17.89 -2.97
C GLU A 52 18.51 -16.52 -2.31
N ALA A 53 19.59 -16.05 -1.69
CA ALA A 53 19.65 -14.72 -1.12
C ALA A 53 19.56 -13.65 -2.20
N GLY A 54 18.98 -12.51 -1.86
CA GLY A 54 18.89 -11.38 -2.76
C GLY A 54 17.74 -10.48 -2.41
N SER A 55 17.47 -9.55 -3.31
CA SER A 55 16.51 -8.51 -3.04
C SER A 55 15.60 -8.27 -4.22
N PHE A 56 14.31 -8.35 -3.95
CA PHE A 56 13.33 -8.63 -4.98
C PHE A 56 12.13 -7.71 -4.87
N ARG A 57 11.80 -7.04 -5.98
CA ARG A 57 10.68 -6.10 -6.08
C ARG A 57 9.50 -6.73 -6.82
N CYS A 58 8.34 -6.73 -6.18
CA CYS A 58 7.08 -7.19 -6.75
C CYS A 58 6.58 -6.22 -7.82
N CYS A 59 6.43 -6.68 -9.06
CA CYS A 59 5.91 -5.84 -10.15
C CYS A 59 4.45 -5.39 -9.96
N TYR A 60 3.68 -6.07 -9.11
CA TYR A 60 2.24 -5.80 -8.93
C TYR A 60 1.97 -4.82 -7.80
N THR A 61 2.65 -4.98 -6.67
CA THR A 61 2.36 -4.26 -5.43
C THR A 61 3.48 -3.34 -4.98
N ASP A 62 4.61 -3.35 -5.70
CA ASP A 62 5.79 -2.57 -5.37
C ASP A 62 6.48 -2.92 -4.05
N LEU A 63 6.03 -3.97 -3.35
CA LEU A 63 6.71 -4.53 -2.18
C LEU A 63 8.10 -5.00 -2.56
N ILE A 64 9.06 -4.77 -1.67
CA ILE A 64 10.43 -5.25 -1.82
C ILE A 64 10.74 -6.18 -0.66
N PHE A 65 11.25 -7.36 -0.96
CA PHE A 65 11.73 -8.34 0.01
C PHE A 65 13.24 -8.48 -0.14
N GLU A 66 13.97 -8.28 0.94
CA GLU A 66 15.36 -8.69 1.06
C GLU A 66 15.40 -10.02 1.80
N VAL A 67 15.98 -11.04 1.18
CA VAL A 67 16.01 -12.41 1.71
C VAL A 67 17.45 -12.91 1.82
N ARG A 68 17.72 -13.68 2.87
CA ARG A 68 19.02 -14.27 3.20
C ARG A 68 19.23 -15.64 2.56
N GLY A 69 18.19 -16.24 2.01
CA GLY A 69 18.22 -17.60 1.47
C GLY A 69 16.86 -18.05 0.98
N ALA A 70 16.66 -19.37 0.93
CA ALA A 70 15.41 -19.96 0.49
C ALA A 70 14.26 -19.64 1.46
N VAL A 71 13.16 -19.12 0.92
CA VAL A 71 11.96 -18.77 1.70
C VAL A 71 10.73 -18.74 0.81
N THR A 72 9.59 -19.19 1.35
CA THR A 72 8.28 -18.96 0.75
C THR A 72 7.62 -17.80 1.47
N ILE A 73 7.26 -16.75 0.73
CA ILE A 73 6.51 -15.61 1.26
C ILE A 73 5.12 -15.62 0.65
N THR A 74 4.10 -15.46 1.48
CA THR A 74 2.72 -15.21 1.03
C THR A 74 2.21 -13.91 1.62
N TYR A 75 1.47 -13.13 0.83
CA TYR A 75 0.81 -11.96 1.36
C TYR A 75 -0.52 -11.67 0.69
N GLN A 76 -1.36 -10.93 1.39
CA GLN A 76 -2.66 -10.47 0.92
C GLN A 76 -2.96 -9.06 1.44
N PHE A 77 -3.85 -8.36 0.76
CA PHE A 77 -4.34 -7.06 1.23
C PHE A 77 -5.42 -7.24 2.29
N ASP A 78 -5.40 -6.39 3.32
CA ASP A 78 -6.51 -6.22 4.26
C ASP A 78 -7.07 -4.79 4.20
N SER A 79 -8.13 -4.53 4.96
CA SER A 79 -8.80 -3.25 5.03
C SER A 79 -8.59 -2.59 6.39
N TRP A 80 -8.03 -1.39 6.38
CA TRP A 80 -7.89 -0.53 7.56
C TRP A 80 -9.22 -0.28 8.29
N GLU A 81 -10.36 -0.27 7.58
CA GLU A 81 -11.67 -0.03 8.20
C GLU A 81 -12.06 -1.14 9.19
N LYS A 82 -11.60 -2.37 8.98
CA LYS A 82 -11.83 -3.48 9.92
C LYS A 82 -11.14 -3.25 11.26
N HIS A 83 -10.08 -2.46 11.25
CA HIS A 83 -9.21 -2.19 12.41
C HIS A 83 -9.40 -0.76 12.95
N ARG A 84 -10.46 -0.08 12.51
CA ARG A 84 -10.71 1.32 12.86
C ARG A 84 -10.86 1.57 14.36
N SER A 85 -11.42 0.60 15.10
CA SER A 85 -11.65 0.71 16.55
C SER A 85 -10.37 0.64 17.39
N THR A 86 -9.28 0.11 16.84
CA THR A 86 -7.98 -0.01 17.54
C THR A 86 -7.02 1.14 17.20
N MET A 87 -7.40 2.01 16.27
CA MET A 87 -6.63 3.20 15.91
C MET A 87 -7.16 4.42 16.67
N ASP A 88 -6.29 5.14 17.38
CA ASP A 88 -6.61 6.53 17.76
C ASP A 88 -6.42 7.43 16.54
N ILE A 89 -7.48 7.58 15.75
CA ILE A 89 -7.45 8.15 14.39
C ILE A 89 -7.20 9.66 14.40
N GLN A 90 -7.33 10.34 15.55
CA GLN A 90 -7.39 11.81 15.56
C GLN A 90 -6.14 12.47 14.97
N ASN A 91 -5.00 11.77 14.91
CA ASN A 91 -3.76 12.30 14.36
C ASN A 91 -2.98 11.29 13.49
N LEU A 92 -3.64 10.25 12.97
CA LEU A 92 -3.01 9.23 12.14
C LEU A 92 -3.62 9.24 10.74
N MET A 93 -2.75 9.28 9.73
CA MET A 93 -3.12 9.21 8.34
C MET A 93 -2.58 7.91 7.72
N ILE A 94 -3.45 7.16 7.05
CA ILE A 94 -3.03 6.02 6.22
C ILE A 94 -2.17 6.51 5.08
N ALA A 95 -1.02 5.87 4.88
CA ALA A 95 0.00 6.29 3.92
C ALA A 95 0.44 5.15 2.98
N GLY A 96 -0.14 3.95 3.10
CA GLY A 96 0.12 2.78 2.27
C GLY A 96 -0.92 1.66 2.46
N PRO A 97 -0.70 0.47 1.89
CA PRO A 97 -1.60 -0.66 2.03
C PRO A 97 -1.51 -1.24 3.43
N LEU A 98 -2.56 -1.95 3.83
CA LEU A 98 -2.50 -2.90 4.93
C LEU A 98 -2.29 -4.30 4.35
N LEU A 99 -1.26 -5.00 4.81
CA LEU A 99 -0.77 -6.25 4.24
C LEU A 99 -0.60 -7.28 5.33
N ASP A 100 -1.27 -8.41 5.18
CA ASP A 100 -1.02 -9.62 5.97
C ASP A 100 0.06 -10.41 5.24
N ILE A 101 1.25 -10.53 5.84
CA ILE A 101 2.42 -11.17 5.26
C ILE A 101 2.81 -12.34 6.15
N GLN A 102 3.09 -13.48 5.53
CA GLN A 102 3.59 -14.69 6.16
C GLN A 102 4.84 -15.18 5.41
N ALA A 103 5.82 -15.72 6.14
CA ALA A 103 7.05 -16.26 5.56
C ALA A 103 7.47 -17.56 6.24
N ASP A 104 8.01 -18.50 5.46
CA ASP A 104 8.52 -19.78 5.95
C ASP A 104 9.80 -20.19 5.19
N PRO A 105 10.97 -20.30 5.87
CA PRO A 105 11.20 -19.88 7.25
C PRO A 105 11.23 -18.34 7.39
N MET A 106 10.71 -17.82 8.51
CA MET A 106 10.61 -16.38 8.75
C MET A 106 11.97 -15.68 8.80
N GLU A 107 12.94 -16.30 9.48
CA GLU A 107 14.29 -15.76 9.70
C GLU A 107 15.09 -15.53 8.41
N ALA A 108 14.66 -16.17 7.31
CA ALA A 108 15.24 -15.98 5.99
C ALA A 108 14.86 -14.63 5.36
N VAL A 109 13.92 -13.87 5.91
CA VAL A 109 13.64 -12.50 5.45
C VAL A 109 14.43 -11.48 6.26
N ALA A 110 15.31 -10.74 5.57
CA ALA A 110 16.13 -9.70 6.18
C ALA A 110 15.41 -8.38 6.34
N ALA A 111 14.61 -7.99 5.34
CA ALA A 111 13.83 -6.77 5.39
C ALA A 111 12.63 -6.81 4.44
N VAL A 112 11.60 -6.05 4.79
CA VAL A 112 10.46 -5.74 3.92
C VAL A 112 10.41 -4.24 3.73
N HIS A 113 10.31 -3.80 2.48
CA HIS A 113 10.06 -2.40 2.14
C HIS A 113 8.62 -2.24 1.70
N PHE A 114 7.84 -1.57 2.54
CA PHE A 114 6.44 -1.29 2.34
C PHE A 114 6.28 -0.03 1.48
N PRO A 115 5.46 -0.08 0.41
CA PRO A 115 5.21 1.09 -0.40
C PRO A 115 4.42 2.14 0.40
N HIS A 116 4.72 3.42 0.14
CA HIS A 116 3.90 4.54 0.56
C HIS A 116 3.72 5.53 -0.59
N PHE A 117 2.66 6.34 -0.51
CA PHE A 117 2.37 7.35 -1.52
C PHE A 117 2.80 8.77 -1.12
N LEU A 118 3.44 8.95 0.04
CA LEU A 118 3.89 10.25 0.51
C LEU A 118 5.16 10.73 -0.20
N CYS A 119 5.25 12.03 -0.49
CA CYS A 119 6.46 12.71 -0.92
C CYS A 119 7.12 13.38 0.29
N LEU A 120 8.03 12.67 0.94
CA LEU A 120 8.63 13.10 2.21
C LEU A 120 10.03 13.68 2.02
N THR A 121 10.30 14.81 2.68
CA THR A 121 11.59 15.51 2.66
C THR A 121 12.05 15.84 4.07
N GLY A 122 13.35 15.63 4.34
CA GLY A 122 13.98 16.03 5.61
C GLY A 122 13.27 15.48 6.86
N GLU A 123 12.82 16.39 7.72
CA GLU A 123 12.25 16.10 9.05
C GLU A 123 10.93 15.32 9.00
N GLU A 124 10.17 15.40 7.91
CA GLU A 124 8.85 14.76 7.77
C GLU A 124 8.92 13.23 7.90
N LYS A 125 10.05 12.64 7.46
CA LYS A 125 10.30 11.20 7.54
C LYS A 125 10.23 10.66 8.97
N SER A 126 10.52 11.49 9.97
CA SER A 126 10.45 11.11 11.39
C SER A 126 9.03 10.87 11.90
N HIS A 127 8.01 11.30 11.15
CA HIS A 127 6.60 11.11 11.48
C HIS A 127 6.00 9.88 10.78
N LEU A 128 6.79 9.14 10.00
CA LEU A 128 6.36 7.92 9.34
C LEU A 128 6.57 6.71 10.25
N TYR A 129 5.54 5.88 10.38
CA TYR A 129 5.53 4.67 11.18
C TYR A 129 5.02 3.49 10.37
N ILE A 130 5.44 2.31 10.77
CA ILE A 130 4.89 1.04 10.32
C ILE A 130 3.93 0.58 11.42
N ALA A 131 2.64 0.63 11.14
CA ALA A 131 1.65 0.00 11.99
C ALA A 131 1.80 -1.51 11.90
N HIS A 132 1.91 -2.14 13.05
CA HIS A 132 2.03 -3.58 13.19
C HIS A 132 0.95 -4.06 14.15
N PHE A 133 0.03 -4.89 13.64
CA PHE A 133 -1.08 -5.42 14.41
C PHE A 133 -0.69 -6.77 15.02
N LEU A 134 -0.66 -6.78 16.34
CA LEU A 134 -0.44 -7.93 17.20
C LEU A 134 -1.75 -8.31 17.90
N ASP A 135 -1.76 -9.45 18.60
CA ASP A 135 -2.93 -9.91 19.37
C ASP A 135 -3.41 -8.88 20.41
N GLU A 136 -2.48 -8.07 20.94
CA GLU A 136 -2.75 -7.02 21.93
C GLU A 136 -3.24 -5.70 21.32
N GLY A 137 -3.22 -5.58 19.98
CA GLY A 137 -3.65 -4.39 19.25
C GLY A 137 -2.59 -3.85 18.28
N MET A 138 -2.76 -2.60 17.86
CA MET A 138 -1.85 -1.93 16.93
C MET A 138 -0.66 -1.31 17.69
N SER A 139 0.55 -1.67 17.28
CA SER A 139 1.79 -1.01 17.67
C SER A 139 2.33 -0.16 16.51
N LEU A 140 3.07 0.91 16.82
CA LEU A 140 3.72 1.76 15.81
C LEU A 140 5.23 1.57 15.88
N GLU A 141 5.78 0.93 14.85
CA GLU A 141 7.21 0.70 14.71
C GLU A 141 7.86 1.81 13.89
N LYS A 142 9.09 2.17 14.26
CA LYS A 142 9.89 3.09 13.46
C LYS A 142 10.51 2.34 12.29
N PRO A 143 10.38 2.83 11.05
CA PRO A 143 11.12 2.26 9.92
C PRO A 143 12.62 2.35 10.15
N ASP A 144 13.36 1.30 9.81
CA ASP A 144 14.82 1.30 9.75
C ASP A 144 15.36 2.28 8.70
N HIS A 145 14.58 2.50 7.64
CA HIS A 145 14.90 3.42 6.57
C HIS A 145 13.63 3.94 5.89
N VAL A 146 13.61 5.23 5.55
CA VAL A 146 12.53 5.86 4.77
C VAL A 146 13.09 6.39 3.45
N GLY A 147 12.82 5.64 2.39
CA GLY A 147 13.11 6.03 1.01
C GLY A 147 12.07 7.00 0.44
N PRO A 148 12.16 7.31 -0.86
CA PRO A 148 11.19 8.21 -1.52
C PRO A 148 9.77 7.65 -1.60
N PHE A 149 9.61 6.33 -1.70
CA PHE A 149 8.32 5.65 -1.89
C PHE A 149 8.16 4.41 -1.02
N HIS A 150 9.09 4.18 -0.10
CA HIS A 150 9.19 2.94 0.67
C HIS A 150 9.67 3.21 2.09
N ALA A 151 9.08 2.50 3.05
CA ALA A 151 9.56 2.40 4.41
C ALA A 151 10.02 0.96 4.68
N ALA A 152 11.25 0.80 5.15
CA ALA A 152 11.87 -0.50 5.38
C ALA A 152 11.73 -0.92 6.85
N LEU A 153 11.39 -2.19 7.08
CA LEU A 153 11.46 -2.87 8.37
C LEU A 153 12.43 -4.05 8.26
N LYS A 154 13.43 -4.10 9.13
CA LYS A 154 14.38 -5.22 9.22
C LYS A 154 13.89 -6.26 10.20
N ASP A 155 14.25 -7.51 9.93
CA ASP A 155 13.93 -8.67 10.77
C ASP A 155 12.47 -8.68 11.27
N PRO A 156 11.48 -8.52 10.36
CA PRO A 156 10.10 -8.35 10.77
C PRO A 156 9.54 -9.63 11.38
N THR A 157 8.74 -9.49 12.43
CA THR A 157 7.84 -10.54 12.89
C THR A 157 6.62 -10.55 11.98
N PHE A 158 6.39 -11.62 11.23
CA PHE A 158 5.36 -11.61 10.18
C PHE A 158 3.94 -11.64 10.73
N SER A 159 3.16 -10.64 10.32
CA SER A 159 1.74 -10.45 10.66
C SER A 159 1.15 -9.38 9.72
N LEU A 160 0.22 -8.57 10.23
CA LEU A 160 -0.46 -7.50 9.52
C LEU A 160 0.26 -6.16 9.70
N PHE A 161 0.74 -5.60 8.58
CA PHE A 161 1.54 -4.38 8.53
C PHE A 161 0.96 -3.31 7.59
N GLY A 162 1.13 -2.04 7.93
CA GLY A 162 0.81 -0.94 7.01
C GLY A 162 1.47 0.38 7.36
N ILE A 163 1.50 1.32 6.42
CA ILE A 163 2.19 2.61 6.64
C ILE A 163 1.24 3.67 7.17
N ILE A 164 1.66 4.33 8.25
CA ILE A 164 0.94 5.41 8.91
C ILE A 164 1.84 6.65 9.00
N LEU A 165 1.24 7.82 8.78
CA LEU A 165 1.82 9.12 9.05
C LEU A 165 1.18 9.71 10.31
N GLN A 166 2.00 10.06 11.29
CA GLN A 166 1.58 10.86 12.43
C GLN A 166 1.45 12.33 11.99
N THR A 167 0.23 12.85 11.97
CA THR A 167 -0.03 14.22 11.52
C THR A 167 0.21 15.25 12.61
N LEU A 168 0.11 14.85 13.88
CA LEU A 168 0.44 15.70 15.02
C LEU A 168 1.94 16.03 15.00
N GLY A 169 2.27 17.32 15.05
CA GLY A 169 3.66 17.79 15.05
C GLY A 169 4.22 18.08 13.65
N LEU A 170 3.50 17.76 12.58
CA LEU A 170 3.90 18.17 11.23
C LEU A 170 3.83 19.70 11.09
N LYS A 171 4.92 20.29 10.60
CA LYS A 171 5.06 21.74 10.40
C LYS A 171 4.56 22.22 9.03
N GLN A 172 4.35 21.30 8.09
CA GLN A 172 3.94 21.60 6.72
C GLN A 172 3.04 20.50 6.14
N ASN A 173 2.34 20.83 5.06
CA ASN A 173 1.49 19.88 4.35
C ASN A 173 2.34 18.87 3.58
N ILE A 174 2.01 17.59 3.71
CA ILE A 174 2.68 16.51 2.98
C ILE A 174 2.06 16.37 1.58
N MET A 175 2.90 16.39 0.55
CA MET A 175 2.47 16.08 -0.80
C MET A 175 2.33 14.56 -0.99
N VAL A 176 1.41 14.15 -1.87
CA VAL A 176 1.14 12.75 -2.16
C VAL A 176 1.24 12.45 -3.65
N HIS A 177 1.73 11.26 -3.99
CA HIS A 177 1.71 10.71 -5.33
C HIS A 177 0.44 9.89 -5.53
N ALA A 178 -0.40 10.29 -6.49
CA ALA A 178 -1.63 9.60 -6.82
C ALA A 178 -1.69 9.26 -8.31
N VAL A 179 -2.36 8.16 -8.63
CA VAL A 179 -2.84 7.86 -9.97
C VAL A 179 -4.17 8.56 -10.17
N VAL A 180 -4.28 9.30 -11.26
CA VAL A 180 -5.49 10.02 -11.61
C VAL A 180 -6.19 9.26 -12.72
N LEU A 181 -7.40 8.75 -12.46
CA LEU A 181 -8.27 8.20 -13.50
C LEU A 181 -9.30 9.26 -13.89
N LEU A 182 -9.31 9.66 -15.16
CA LEU A 182 -10.29 10.58 -15.71
C LEU A 182 -11.27 9.80 -16.58
N TYR A 183 -12.54 9.79 -16.20
CA TYR A 183 -13.62 9.21 -16.99
C TYR A 183 -14.48 10.34 -17.55
N GLN A 184 -14.82 10.23 -18.83
CA GLN A 184 -15.79 11.11 -19.47
C GLN A 184 -17.14 10.38 -19.52
N VAL A 185 -18.16 11.01 -18.97
CA VAL A 185 -19.56 10.62 -19.18
C VAL A 185 -20.10 11.45 -20.33
N LEU A 186 -20.47 10.77 -21.41
CA LEU A 186 -21.06 11.39 -22.60
C LEU A 186 -22.53 11.72 -22.35
N GLU A 187 -22.77 12.75 -21.54
CA GLU A 187 -24.08 13.40 -21.43
C GLU A 187 -24.20 14.54 -22.45
N ILE A 188 -25.36 14.65 -23.10
CA ILE A 188 -25.67 15.73 -24.05
C ILE A 188 -26.53 16.77 -23.33
N PRO A 189 -26.26 18.09 -23.48
CA PRO A 189 -25.28 18.70 -24.39
C PRO A 189 -23.89 18.95 -23.76
N VAL A 190 -23.73 18.71 -22.46
CA VAL A 190 -22.48 19.00 -21.74
C VAL A 190 -21.86 17.70 -21.24
N PRO A 191 -20.68 17.30 -21.74
CA PRO A 191 -19.98 16.15 -21.22
C PRO A 191 -19.59 16.40 -19.76
N LYS A 192 -19.77 15.40 -18.91
CA LYS A 192 -19.33 15.44 -17.50
C LYS A 192 -18.05 14.65 -17.35
N PHE A 193 -17.11 15.15 -16.56
CA PHE A 193 -15.90 14.41 -16.23
C PHE A 193 -15.94 13.93 -14.78
N HIS A 194 -15.49 12.70 -14.56
CA HIS A 194 -15.26 12.12 -13.24
C HIS A 194 -13.77 11.89 -13.08
N LEU A 195 -13.16 12.70 -12.22
CA LEU A 195 -11.79 12.50 -11.79
C LEU A 195 -11.80 11.60 -10.56
N TYR A 196 -11.05 10.50 -10.59
CA TYR A 196 -10.78 9.66 -9.44
C TYR A 196 -9.31 9.76 -9.07
N LEU A 197 -9.05 10.25 -7.86
CA LEU A 197 -7.72 10.17 -7.25
C LEU A 197 -7.61 8.82 -6.55
N LEU A 198 -6.83 7.93 -7.13
CA LEU A 198 -6.40 6.70 -6.50
C LEU A 198 -5.01 6.98 -5.93
N PRO A 199 -4.81 7.07 -4.60
CA PRO A 199 -3.49 6.79 -4.08
C PRO A 199 -3.09 5.40 -4.56
N ARG A 200 -1.79 5.10 -4.59
CA ARG A 200 -1.23 3.92 -5.26
C ARG A 200 -1.57 2.58 -4.57
N GLU A 201 -2.76 2.48 -3.99
CA GLU A 201 -3.31 1.35 -3.26
C GLU A 201 -4.64 0.88 -3.85
N PRO A 202 -4.89 -0.43 -3.93
CA PRO A 202 -6.14 -0.98 -4.46
C PRO A 202 -7.36 -0.77 -3.55
N ASN A 203 -7.18 -0.35 -2.29
CA ASN A 203 -8.24 -0.31 -1.27
C ASN A 203 -8.58 1.10 -0.74
N ILE A 204 -8.04 2.17 -1.32
CA ILE A 204 -8.32 3.53 -0.82
C ILE A 204 -9.48 4.18 -1.58
N THR A 205 -10.32 4.88 -0.81
CA THR A 205 -11.51 5.61 -1.23
C THR A 205 -11.26 6.47 -2.46
N MET A 206 -11.97 6.16 -3.53
CA MET A 206 -12.04 6.96 -4.74
C MET A 206 -12.63 8.35 -4.45
N VAL A 207 -11.83 9.41 -4.58
CA VAL A 207 -12.35 10.79 -4.52
C VAL A 207 -12.85 11.18 -5.91
N LYS A 208 -14.17 11.27 -6.07
CA LYS A 208 -14.82 11.76 -7.30
C LYS A 208 -14.88 13.28 -7.29
N ILE A 209 -14.19 13.92 -8.23
CA ILE A 209 -14.36 15.35 -8.52
C ILE A 209 -15.17 15.47 -9.82
N ASN A 210 -16.28 16.20 -9.76
CA ASN A 210 -17.05 16.57 -10.94
C ASN A 210 -16.42 17.84 -11.52
N LEU A 211 -15.93 17.74 -12.76
CA LEU A 211 -15.45 18.87 -13.56
C LEU A 211 -16.45 19.16 -14.67
#